data_AF-A0A447UV81-F1
#
_entry.id   AF-A0A447UV81-F1
#
_cell.length_a   1.000
_cell.length_b   1.000
_cell.length_c   1.000
_cell.angle_alpha   90.00
_cell.angle_beta   90.00
_cell.angle_gamma   90.00
#
_symmetry.space_group_name_H-M   'P 1'
#
loop_
_entity.id
_entity.type
_entity.pdbx_description
1 polymer ?
#
loop_
_entity_poly.entity_id
_entity_poly.type
_entity_poly.pdbx_seq_one_letter_code
_entity_poly.pdbx_strand_id
1 'polypeptide(L)'
;MDDSALKALEAQSASTPASAKTLYAVSNTVLGDLATVYPATQMHVLKSTETSRLVEIRGSQMQGSEQVIYYAAGQRLILASLSEKGQQSLNIFSDWKKDDYGNAWRDVALQGEWSGSALASREPMWDYARKLDNVYCAGCHAPIPAKHFTLNAWPSVAKGMGARTNISENELDILSRYFQYNAKDMHE
;
A
#
# COMPACT_ATOMS: atom_id res chain seq x y z
N MET A 1 11.88 6.18 -17.12
CA MET A 1 11.61 4.85 -17.72
C MET A 1 10.54 5.04 -18.79
N ASP A 2 10.32 4.09 -19.69
CA ASP A 2 9.18 4.19 -20.64
C ASP A 2 7.87 4.05 -19.87
N ASP A 3 6.96 5.02 -20.01
CA ASP A 3 5.60 5.02 -19.42
C ASP A 3 4.80 3.76 -19.78
N SER A 4 5.25 2.98 -20.76
CA SER A 4 4.62 1.73 -21.21
C SER A 4 4.43 0.70 -20.09
N ALA A 5 5.36 0.58 -19.14
CA ALA A 5 5.24 -0.40 -18.05
C ALA A 5 4.17 -0.02 -17.02
N LEU A 6 4.07 1.27 -16.69
CA LEU A 6 3.01 1.78 -15.84
C LEU A 6 1.64 1.70 -16.54
N LYS A 7 1.59 2.07 -17.83
CA LYS A 7 0.38 1.92 -18.65
C LYS A 7 -0.09 0.47 -18.76
N ALA A 8 0.83 -0.49 -18.81
CA ALA A 8 0.50 -1.90 -18.80
C ALA A 8 -0.14 -2.33 -17.46
N LEU A 9 0.34 -1.83 -16.32
CA LEU A 9 -0.29 -2.06 -15.01
C LEU A 9 -1.70 -1.48 -14.94
N GLU A 10 -1.89 -0.27 -15.46
CA GLU A 10 -3.20 0.40 -15.52
C GLU A 10 -4.16 -0.36 -16.44
N ALA A 11 -3.70 -0.85 -17.58
CA ALA A 11 -4.51 -1.66 -18.49
C ALA A 11 -4.92 -3.01 -17.85
N GLN A 12 -4.00 -3.64 -17.11
CA GLN A 12 -4.29 -4.89 -16.40
C GLN A 12 -5.30 -4.67 -15.28
N SER A 13 -5.23 -3.53 -14.57
CA SER A 13 -6.16 -3.23 -13.47
C SER A 13 -7.59 -2.97 -13.96
N ALA A 14 -7.76 -2.51 -15.20
CA ALA A 14 -9.06 -2.38 -15.85
C ALA A 14 -9.73 -3.73 -16.17
N SER A 15 -8.96 -4.83 -16.19
CA SER A 15 -9.43 -6.16 -16.57
C SER A 15 -9.76 -7.07 -15.37
N THR A 16 -9.78 -6.53 -14.15
CA THR A 16 -9.96 -7.36 -12.95
C THR A 16 -11.37 -7.92 -12.85
N PRO A 17 -11.54 -9.26 -12.74
CA PRO A 17 -12.84 -9.89 -12.72
C PRO A 17 -13.78 -9.32 -11.65
N ALA A 18 -15.07 -9.23 -11.96
CA ALA A 18 -16.11 -8.85 -11.00
C ALA A 18 -16.18 -9.82 -9.80
N SER A 19 -15.75 -11.07 -10.00
CA SER A 19 -15.68 -12.13 -8.99
C SER A 19 -14.45 -12.07 -8.09
N ALA A 20 -13.49 -11.17 -8.34
CA ALA A 20 -12.29 -11.05 -7.52
C ALA A 20 -12.67 -10.65 -6.09
N LYS A 21 -12.30 -11.50 -5.13
CA LYS A 21 -12.56 -11.29 -3.68
C LYS A 21 -11.54 -10.38 -3.00
N THR A 22 -10.42 -10.15 -3.67
CA THR A 22 -9.31 -9.35 -3.17
C THR A 22 -8.83 -8.47 -4.31
N LEU A 23 -8.59 -7.20 -3.98
CA LEU A 23 -8.16 -6.17 -4.91
C LEU A 23 -6.94 -5.44 -4.34
N TYR A 24 -6.09 -4.96 -5.23
CA TYR A 24 -4.91 -4.18 -4.88
C TYR A 24 -4.90 -2.86 -5.65
N ALA A 25 -4.84 -1.74 -4.94
CA ALA A 25 -4.77 -0.43 -5.57
C ALA A 25 -3.46 -0.27 -6.37
N VAL A 26 -3.53 0.26 -7.59
CA VAL A 26 -2.34 0.48 -8.44
C VAL A 26 -1.71 1.85 -8.19
N SER A 27 -2.56 2.84 -7.94
CA SER A 27 -2.21 4.23 -7.66
C SER A 27 -2.97 4.72 -6.43
N ASN A 28 -2.67 5.94 -5.98
CA ASN A 28 -3.51 6.60 -4.99
C ASN A 28 -4.94 6.70 -5.51
N THR A 29 -5.89 6.11 -4.80
CA THR A 29 -7.30 6.07 -5.20
C THR A 29 -8.19 6.46 -4.04
N VAL A 30 -9.32 7.09 -4.34
CA VAL A 30 -10.29 7.50 -3.32
C VAL A 30 -11.23 6.35 -2.98
N LEU A 31 -11.54 6.20 -1.69
CA LEU A 31 -12.59 5.33 -1.19
C LEU A 31 -13.77 6.22 -0.76
N GLY A 32 -14.60 6.60 -1.72
CA GLY A 32 -15.64 7.62 -1.54
C GLY A 32 -15.06 8.93 -0.99
N ASP A 33 -15.73 9.50 0.02
CA ASP A 33 -15.26 10.65 0.80
C ASP A 33 -14.58 10.26 2.12
N LEU A 34 -14.26 8.97 2.30
CA LEU A 34 -13.74 8.41 3.56
C LEU A 34 -12.21 8.42 3.61
N ALA A 35 -11.54 8.07 2.51
CA ALA A 35 -10.10 7.88 2.53
C ALA A 35 -9.43 8.01 1.16
N THR A 36 -8.12 8.29 1.19
CA THR A 36 -7.20 8.00 0.09
C THR A 36 -6.49 6.69 0.39
N VAL A 37 -6.66 5.70 -0.47
CA VAL A 37 -6.03 4.37 -0.43
C VAL A 37 -4.77 4.40 -1.27
N TYR A 38 -3.67 3.88 -0.71
CA TYR A 38 -2.37 3.92 -1.37
C TYR A 38 -2.04 2.65 -2.17
N PRO A 39 -1.05 2.69 -3.09
CA PRO A 39 -0.68 1.56 -3.92
C PRO A 39 -0.37 0.28 -3.13
N ALA A 40 -0.67 -0.86 -3.74
CA ALA A 40 -0.54 -2.22 -3.22
C ALA A 40 -1.35 -2.51 -1.94
N THR A 41 -2.13 -1.56 -1.42
CA THR A 41 -3.06 -1.81 -0.31
C THR A 41 -4.09 -2.85 -0.72
N GLN A 42 -4.26 -3.86 0.13
CA GLN A 42 -5.27 -4.89 -0.06
C GLN A 42 -6.65 -4.35 0.32
N MET A 43 -7.61 -4.55 -0.57
CA MET A 43 -9.03 -4.28 -0.36
C MET A 43 -9.78 -5.61 -0.47
N HIS A 44 -10.42 -6.04 0.62
CA HIS A 44 -11.25 -7.23 0.63
C HIS A 44 -12.65 -6.88 0.10
N VAL A 45 -13.14 -7.59 -0.92
CA VAL A 45 -14.47 -7.33 -1.48
C VAL A 45 -15.52 -8.01 -0.62
N LEU A 46 -16.36 -7.20 0.02
CA LEU A 46 -17.49 -7.66 0.82
C LEU A 46 -18.73 -7.93 -0.04
N LYS A 47 -18.97 -7.06 -1.03
CA LYS A 47 -20.10 -7.16 -1.94
C LYS A 47 -19.74 -6.53 -3.29
N SER A 48 -20.20 -7.13 -4.37
CA SER A 48 -20.11 -6.55 -5.71
C SER A 48 -21.51 -6.17 -6.21
N THR A 49 -21.61 -5.03 -6.88
CA THR A 49 -22.75 -4.62 -7.71
C THR A 49 -22.31 -4.62 -9.18
N GLU A 50 -23.17 -4.18 -10.09
CA GLU A 50 -22.81 -4.04 -11.52
C GLU A 50 -21.74 -2.94 -11.74
N THR A 51 -21.72 -1.90 -10.92
CA THR A 51 -20.92 -0.68 -11.14
C THR A 51 -19.98 -0.33 -9.98
N SER A 52 -20.14 -0.96 -8.81
CA SER A 52 -19.34 -0.70 -7.62
C SER A 52 -19.05 -1.97 -6.83
N ARG A 53 -18.10 -1.88 -5.90
CA ARG A 53 -17.82 -2.91 -4.90
C ARG A 53 -17.77 -2.25 -3.54
N LEU A 54 -18.43 -2.86 -2.56
CA LEU A 54 -18.18 -2.57 -1.16
C LEU A 54 -16.91 -3.30 -0.75
N VAL A 55 -15.90 -2.56 -0.34
CA VAL A 55 -14.60 -3.09 0.06
C VAL A 55 -14.27 -2.78 1.50
N GLU A 56 -13.39 -3.60 2.08
CA GLU A 56 -12.85 -3.44 3.43
C GLU A 56 -11.32 -3.35 3.39
N ILE A 57 -10.77 -2.35 4.09
CA ILE A 57 -9.34 -2.23 4.35
C ILE A 57 -9.13 -2.47 5.83
N ARG A 58 -8.23 -3.41 6.17
CA ARG A 58 -7.85 -3.73 7.55
C ARG A 58 -6.42 -3.30 7.83
N GLY A 59 -6.20 -2.85 9.06
CA GLY A 59 -4.88 -2.50 9.56
C GLY A 59 -4.96 -2.01 11.01
N SER A 60 -3.97 -1.23 11.44
CA SER A 60 -3.92 -0.68 12.79
C SER A 60 -3.78 0.85 12.77
N GLN A 61 -4.40 1.51 13.74
CA GLN A 61 -4.20 2.94 14.02
C GLN A 61 -3.22 3.11 15.17
N MET A 62 -2.41 4.17 15.10
CA MET A 62 -1.56 4.62 16.20
C MET A 62 -2.25 5.82 16.89
N GLN A 63 -2.26 5.84 18.21
CA GLN A 63 -2.84 6.95 18.98
C GLN A 63 -2.09 8.26 18.66
N GLY A 64 -2.84 9.34 18.41
CA GLY A 64 -2.31 10.62 17.92
C GLY A 64 -2.00 10.66 16.42
N SER A 65 -2.36 9.61 15.67
CA SER A 65 -2.29 9.56 14.20
C SER A 65 -3.50 8.80 13.64
N GLU A 66 -4.68 9.04 14.21
CA GLU A 66 -5.94 8.39 13.87
C GLU A 66 -6.37 8.66 12.42
N GLN A 67 -5.84 9.67 11.76
CA GLN A 67 -6.05 9.88 10.32
C GLN A 67 -5.34 8.85 9.42
N VAL A 68 -4.62 7.86 9.96
CA VAL A 68 -3.84 6.89 9.16
C VAL A 68 -4.18 5.44 9.55
N ILE A 69 -4.39 4.59 8.54
CA ILE A 69 -4.39 3.14 8.71
C ILE A 69 -3.01 2.61 8.28
N TYR A 70 -2.28 2.07 9.24
CA TYR A 70 -1.02 1.37 9.01
C TYR A 70 -1.25 -0.13 8.79
N TYR A 71 -0.27 -0.81 8.22
CA TYR A 71 -0.35 -2.24 7.92
C TYR A 71 -0.62 -3.09 9.16
N ALA A 72 0.14 -2.87 10.24
CA ALA A 72 -0.05 -3.52 11.52
C ALA A 72 0.56 -2.68 12.66
N ALA A 73 0.27 -3.03 13.91
CA ALA A 73 0.91 -2.42 15.08
C ALA A 73 2.44 -2.50 14.96
N GLY A 74 3.12 -1.36 15.09
CA GLY A 74 4.57 -1.26 14.93
C GLY A 74 5.08 -1.32 13.48
N GLN A 75 4.25 -1.65 12.49
CA GLN A 75 4.62 -1.71 11.06
C GLN A 75 4.02 -0.53 10.29
N ARG A 76 4.82 0.54 10.13
CA ARG A 76 4.39 1.88 9.68
C ARG A 76 4.25 2.02 8.14
N LEU A 77 3.82 0.96 7.47
CA LEU A 77 3.44 1.00 6.07
C LEU A 77 2.02 1.57 5.96
N ILE A 78 1.87 2.71 5.29
CA ILE A 78 0.58 3.40 5.19
C ILE A 78 -0.29 2.71 4.13
N LEU A 79 -1.45 2.23 4.58
CA LEU A 79 -2.47 1.62 3.74
C LEU A 79 -3.46 2.65 3.20
N ALA A 80 -3.92 3.55 4.09
CA ALA A 80 -4.87 4.60 3.76
C ALA A 80 -4.71 5.83 4.68
N SER A 81 -5.00 7.01 4.14
CA SER A 81 -5.17 8.27 4.88
C SER A 81 -6.65 8.63 4.92
N LEU A 82 -7.18 8.96 6.09
CA LEU A 82 -8.61 9.11 6.36
C LEU A 82 -9.02 10.59 6.40
N SER A 83 -10.19 10.89 5.86
CA SER A 83 -10.91 12.13 6.15
C SER A 83 -11.48 12.09 7.57
N GLU A 84 -12.00 13.21 8.06
CA GLU A 84 -12.73 13.24 9.34
C GLU A 84 -13.92 12.25 9.34
N LYS A 85 -14.64 12.17 8.22
CA LYS A 85 -15.74 11.21 8.04
C LYS A 85 -15.23 9.77 8.04
N GLY A 86 -14.09 9.51 7.41
CA GLY A 86 -13.43 8.21 7.43
C GLY A 86 -13.08 7.75 8.83
N GLN A 87 -12.51 8.65 9.65
CA GLN A 87 -12.17 8.36 11.05
C GLN A 87 -13.41 8.00 11.89
N GLN A 88 -14.54 8.67 11.67
CA GLN A 88 -15.81 8.39 12.36
C GLN A 88 -16.48 7.10 11.87
N SER A 89 -16.11 6.60 10.70
CA SER A 89 -16.71 5.41 10.06
C SER A 89 -15.92 4.12 10.30
N LEU A 90 -14.90 4.15 11.17
CA LEU A 90 -14.07 2.98 11.43
C LEU A 90 -14.80 1.95 12.30
N ASN A 91 -14.68 0.70 11.89
CA ASN A 91 -14.96 -0.44 12.74
C ASN A 91 -13.72 -0.69 13.62
N ILE A 92 -13.85 -0.48 14.93
CA ILE A 92 -12.77 -0.71 15.90
C ILE A 92 -12.88 -2.14 16.43
N PHE A 93 -11.81 -2.92 16.29
CA PHE A 93 -11.77 -4.33 16.71
C PHE A 93 -11.05 -4.58 18.02
N SER A 94 -10.26 -3.62 18.50
CA SER A 94 -9.51 -3.76 19.73
C SER A 94 -9.43 -2.47 20.54
N ASP A 95 -9.21 -2.62 21.84
CA ASP A 95 -8.76 -1.52 22.69
C ASP A 95 -7.32 -1.11 22.31
N TRP A 96 -6.94 0.07 22.77
CA TRP A 96 -5.57 0.58 22.67
C TRP A 96 -4.59 -0.29 23.46
N LYS A 97 -3.52 -0.74 22.82
CA LYS A 97 -2.43 -1.52 23.43
C LYS A 97 -1.08 -0.90 23.10
N LYS A 98 -0.23 -0.73 24.11
CA LYS A 98 1.11 -0.18 23.93
C LYS A 98 2.06 -1.23 23.39
N ASP A 99 2.89 -0.84 22.44
CA ASP A 99 4.09 -1.58 22.04
C ASP A 99 5.26 -1.33 23.00
N ASP A 100 6.38 -2.03 22.78
CA ASP A 100 7.60 -1.91 23.59
C ASP A 100 8.23 -0.49 23.55
N TYR A 101 7.81 0.34 22.59
CA TYR A 101 8.27 1.71 22.41
C TYR A 101 7.27 2.74 22.98
N GLY A 102 6.20 2.28 23.62
CA GLY A 102 5.18 3.12 24.25
C GLY A 102 4.12 3.68 23.31
N ASN A 103 4.14 3.35 22.01
CA ASN A 103 3.08 3.76 21.10
C ASN A 103 1.85 2.88 21.32
N ALA A 104 0.69 3.50 21.48
CA ALA A 104 -0.57 2.77 21.60
C ALA A 104 -1.18 2.50 20.22
N TRP A 105 -1.58 1.25 19.98
CA TRP A 105 -2.16 0.78 18.73
C TRP A 105 -3.52 0.14 18.96
N ARG A 106 -4.40 0.22 17.95
CA ARG A 106 -5.65 -0.55 17.90
C ARG A 106 -5.91 -1.03 16.49
N ASP A 107 -6.58 -2.17 16.36
CA ASP A 107 -6.96 -2.72 15.06
C ASP A 107 -8.28 -2.12 14.58
N VAL A 108 -8.31 -1.77 13.31
CA VAL A 108 -9.46 -1.13 12.67
C VAL A 108 -9.75 -1.71 11.28
N ALA A 109 -11.00 -1.57 10.84
CA ALA A 109 -11.37 -1.66 9.44
C ALA A 109 -12.08 -0.39 8.99
N LEU A 110 -11.87 -0.03 7.73
CA LEU A 110 -12.69 0.92 7.01
C LEU A 110 -13.42 0.18 5.89
N GLN A 111 -14.73 0.37 5.82
CA GLN A 111 -15.56 -0.09 4.71
C GLN A 111 -15.99 1.10 3.85
N GLY A 112 -16.03 0.92 2.53
CA GLY A 112 -16.48 1.96 1.62
C GLY A 112 -16.78 1.45 0.22
N GLU A 113 -17.57 2.22 -0.51
CA GLU A 113 -17.86 1.96 -1.93
C GLU A 113 -16.64 2.32 -2.77
N TRP A 114 -16.29 1.42 -3.69
CA TRP A 114 -15.18 1.55 -4.59
C TRP A 114 -15.60 1.22 -6.03
N SER A 115 -15.19 2.05 -6.98
CA SER A 115 -15.54 1.91 -8.40
C SER A 115 -14.32 2.11 -9.33
N GLY A 116 -13.10 2.11 -8.77
CA GLY A 116 -11.87 2.29 -9.53
C GLY A 116 -11.43 1.02 -10.28
N SER A 117 -10.21 1.07 -10.83
CA SER A 117 -9.49 -0.11 -11.32
C SER A 117 -8.48 -0.58 -10.27
N ALA A 118 -8.32 -1.90 -10.13
CA ALA A 118 -7.40 -2.52 -9.18
C ALA A 118 -6.88 -3.81 -9.78
N LEU A 119 -5.77 -4.34 -9.25
CA LEU A 119 -5.27 -5.65 -9.64
C LEU A 119 -5.86 -6.75 -8.76
N ALA A 120 -5.95 -7.97 -9.31
CA ALA A 120 -6.32 -9.17 -8.54
C ALA A 120 -5.16 -9.75 -7.72
N SER A 121 -3.92 -9.33 -7.99
CA SER A 121 -2.71 -9.70 -7.23
C SER A 121 -1.70 -8.54 -7.23
N ARG A 122 -0.76 -8.54 -6.29
CA ARG A 122 0.35 -7.55 -6.27
C ARG A 122 1.45 -7.86 -7.27
N GLU A 123 1.52 -9.09 -7.79
CA GLU A 123 2.66 -9.55 -8.59
C GLU A 123 2.99 -8.67 -9.79
N PRO A 124 2.01 -8.16 -10.57
CA PRO A 124 2.33 -7.23 -11.65
C PRO A 124 3.05 -5.97 -11.15
N MET A 125 2.64 -5.41 -10.00
CA MET A 125 3.32 -4.27 -9.40
C MET A 125 4.74 -4.63 -8.95
N TRP A 126 4.95 -5.86 -8.48
CA TRP A 126 6.27 -6.37 -8.10
C TRP A 126 7.18 -6.59 -9.30
N ASP A 127 6.65 -7.10 -10.40
CA ASP A 127 7.39 -7.16 -11.68
C ASP A 127 7.85 -5.76 -12.11
N TYR A 128 6.97 -4.77 -11.99
CA TYR A 128 7.33 -3.39 -12.29
C TYR A 128 8.37 -2.85 -11.31
N ALA A 129 8.17 -3.02 -10.01
CA ALA A 129 9.12 -2.57 -9.00
C ALA A 129 10.51 -3.20 -9.16
N ARG A 130 10.61 -4.48 -9.50
CA ARG A 130 11.91 -5.12 -9.79
C ARG A 130 12.60 -4.52 -11.03
N LYS A 131 11.83 -4.09 -12.03
CA LYS A 131 12.38 -3.33 -13.17
C LYS A 131 12.87 -1.95 -12.72
N LEU A 132 12.12 -1.25 -11.88
CA LEU A 132 12.53 0.04 -11.27
C LEU A 132 13.86 -0.12 -10.52
N ASP A 133 13.96 -1.13 -9.66
CA ASP A 133 15.15 -1.43 -8.87
C ASP A 133 16.36 -1.72 -9.77
N ASN A 134 16.19 -2.56 -10.79
CA ASN A 134 17.28 -2.86 -11.71
C ASN A 134 17.74 -1.64 -12.53
N VAL A 135 16.81 -0.82 -13.03
CA VAL A 135 17.16 0.34 -13.87
C VAL A 135 17.78 1.46 -13.05
N TYR A 136 17.23 1.77 -11.87
CA TYR A 136 17.65 2.94 -11.11
C TYR A 136 18.64 2.62 -10.00
N CYS A 137 18.62 1.43 -9.40
CA CYS A 137 19.42 1.13 -8.21
C CYS A 137 20.60 0.18 -8.46
N ALA A 138 20.68 -0.50 -9.61
CA ALA A 138 21.79 -1.41 -9.94
C ALA A 138 23.02 -0.72 -10.59
N GLY A 139 22.94 0.58 -10.88
CA GLY A 139 23.99 1.30 -11.62
C GLY A 139 25.26 1.60 -10.81
N CYS A 140 25.15 1.70 -9.48
CA CYS A 140 26.27 2.06 -8.60
C CYS A 140 26.82 0.86 -7.81
N HIS A 141 25.97 -0.11 -7.49
CA HIS A 141 26.30 -1.33 -6.76
C HIS A 141 25.25 -2.41 -7.08
N ALA A 142 25.44 -3.63 -6.60
CA ALA A 142 24.42 -4.67 -6.70
C ALA A 142 23.13 -4.27 -5.96
N PRO A 143 21.93 -4.56 -6.49
CA PRO A 143 20.67 -4.31 -5.79
C PRO A 143 20.62 -4.96 -4.39
N ILE A 144 20.03 -4.25 -3.44
CA ILE A 144 19.90 -4.73 -2.06
C ILE A 144 18.60 -5.57 -1.97
N PRO A 145 18.66 -6.84 -1.56
CA PRO A 145 17.46 -7.66 -1.44
C PRO A 145 16.44 -7.06 -0.48
N ALA A 146 15.14 -7.12 -0.80
CA ALA A 146 14.06 -6.58 0.05
C ALA A 146 14.08 -7.11 1.49
N LYS A 147 14.53 -8.36 1.69
CA LYS A 147 14.68 -8.98 3.02
C LYS A 147 15.89 -8.49 3.82
N HIS A 148 16.63 -7.48 3.35
CA HIS A 148 17.78 -6.96 4.08
C HIS A 148 17.38 -6.01 5.22
N PHE A 149 16.41 -5.13 4.99
CA PHE A 149 15.93 -4.15 5.98
C PHE A 149 14.52 -4.48 6.48
N THR A 150 14.12 -3.83 7.60
CA THR A 150 12.74 -3.85 8.09
C THR A 150 11.83 -3.00 7.22
N LEU A 151 10.53 -3.28 7.28
CA LEU A 151 9.48 -2.48 6.65
C LEU A 151 9.58 -1.00 7.03
N ASN A 152 9.94 -0.69 8.28
CA ASN A 152 10.07 0.69 8.75
C ASN A 152 11.35 1.39 8.26
N ALA A 153 12.40 0.64 7.90
CA ALA A 153 13.67 1.22 7.46
C ALA A 153 13.69 1.54 5.96
N TRP A 154 12.99 0.73 5.16
CA TRP A 154 13.00 0.84 3.69
C TRP A 154 12.66 2.22 3.12
N PRO A 155 11.67 2.98 3.62
CA PRO A 155 11.36 4.31 3.08
C PRO A 155 12.56 5.27 3.08
N SER A 156 13.35 5.26 4.16
CA SER A 156 14.54 6.11 4.25
C SER A 156 15.64 5.67 3.30
N VAL A 157 15.87 4.35 3.20
CA VAL A 157 16.88 3.76 2.31
C VAL A 157 16.52 4.03 0.84
N ALA A 158 15.29 3.73 0.44
CA ALA A 158 14.80 3.98 -0.92
C ALA A 158 14.90 5.46 -1.28
N LYS A 159 14.47 6.37 -0.39
CA LYS A 159 14.64 7.82 -0.59
C LYS A 159 16.10 8.22 -0.81
N GLY A 160 17.02 7.67 -0.01
CA GLY A 160 18.45 7.93 -0.16
C GLY A 160 19.00 7.46 -1.51
N MET A 161 18.63 6.26 -1.96
CA MET A 161 19.04 5.74 -3.26
C MET A 161 18.43 6.55 -4.41
N GLY A 162 17.10 6.77 -4.38
CA GLY A 162 16.36 7.49 -5.41
C GLY A 162 16.82 8.95 -5.60
N ALA A 163 17.26 9.62 -4.54
CA ALA A 163 17.82 10.98 -4.63
C ALA A 163 19.12 11.08 -5.47
N ARG A 164 19.73 9.94 -5.82
CA ARG A 164 20.94 9.87 -6.66
C ARG A 164 20.65 9.40 -8.09
N THR A 165 19.38 9.24 -8.43
CA THR A 165 18.92 8.78 -9.74
C THR A 165 17.93 9.78 -10.32
N ASN A 166 17.42 9.53 -11.52
CA ASN A 166 16.34 10.28 -12.15
C ASN A 166 14.97 9.59 -12.01
N ILE A 167 14.80 8.72 -11.00
CA ILE A 167 13.52 8.08 -10.70
C ILE A 167 12.49 9.13 -10.31
N SER A 168 11.25 9.02 -10.81
CA SER A 168 10.16 9.90 -10.41
C SER A 168 9.67 9.58 -8.99
N GLU A 169 8.99 10.53 -8.34
CA GLU A 169 8.42 10.31 -7.01
C GLU A 169 7.40 9.15 -6.99
N ASN A 170 6.58 9.03 -8.03
CA ASN A 170 5.60 7.94 -8.15
C ASN A 170 6.26 6.57 -8.31
N GLU A 171 7.28 6.46 -9.17
CA GLU A 171 8.05 5.21 -9.32
C GLU A 171 8.76 4.87 -7.99
N LEU A 172 9.31 5.87 -7.31
CA LEU A 172 9.97 5.67 -6.02
C LEU A 172 9.01 5.23 -4.92
N ASP A 173 7.76 5.71 -4.90
CA ASP A 173 6.73 5.23 -3.96
C ASP A 173 6.39 3.75 -4.22
N ILE A 174 6.17 3.38 -5.49
CA ILE A 174 5.91 1.97 -5.87
C ILE A 174 7.07 1.06 -5.46
N LEU A 175 8.31 1.49 -5.74
CA LEU A 175 9.52 0.73 -5.37
C LEU A 175 9.68 0.65 -3.85
N SER A 176 9.44 1.75 -3.13
CA SER A 176 9.50 1.76 -1.66
C SER A 176 8.48 0.79 -1.06
N ARG A 177 7.26 0.77 -1.59
CA ARG A 177 6.21 -0.17 -1.17
C ARG A 177 6.60 -1.61 -1.47
N TYR A 178 7.20 -1.90 -2.63
CA TYR A 178 7.75 -3.23 -2.91
C TYR A 178 8.69 -3.70 -1.83
N PHE A 179 9.66 -2.86 -1.47
CA PHE A 179 10.58 -3.20 -0.40
C PHE A 179 9.88 -3.38 0.95
N GLN A 180 8.92 -2.53 1.30
CA GLN A 180 8.16 -2.64 2.54
C GLN A 180 7.33 -3.93 2.64
N TYR A 181 6.58 -4.28 1.60
CA TYR A 181 5.76 -5.49 1.56
C TYR A 181 6.58 -6.78 1.45
N ASN A 182 7.86 -6.69 1.07
CA ASN A 182 8.79 -7.83 0.96
C ASN A 182 9.93 -7.75 1.99
N ALA A 183 9.75 -6.94 3.04
CA ALA A 183 10.77 -6.68 4.04
C ALA A 183 11.04 -7.91 4.93
N LYS A 184 12.13 -7.87 5.70
CA LYS A 184 12.57 -9.00 6.52
C LYS A 184 11.60 -9.40 7.64
N ASP A 185 10.83 -8.43 8.12
CA ASP A 185 9.85 -8.53 9.21
C ASP A 185 8.41 -8.59 8.67
N MET A 186 8.25 -8.84 7.37
CA MET A 186 6.97 -9.23 6.80
C MET A 186 6.78 -10.74 6.98
N HIS A 187 5.72 -11.11 7.69
CA HIS A 187 5.28 -12.48 7.87
C HIS A 187 3.94 -12.63 7.15
N GLU A 188 3.86 -13.51 6.18
CA GLU A 188 2.61 -13.87 5.48
C GLU A 188 1.69 -14.72 6.35
#